data_AF-A0A9P1E8S2-F1
#
_entry.id   AF-A0A9P1E8S2-F1
#
_cell.length_a   1.000
_cell.length_b   1.000
_cell.length_c   1.000
_cell.angle_alpha   90.00
_cell.angle_beta   90.00
_cell.angle_gamma   90.00
#
_symmetry.space_group_name_H-M   'P 1'
#
loop_
_entity.id
_entity.type
_entity.pdbx_description
1 polymer ?
#
loop_
_entity_poly.entity_id
_entity_poly.type
_entity_poly.pdbx_seq_one_letter_code
_entity_poly.pdbx_strand_id
1 'polypeptide(L)'
;MSFGIGPFFVPSYQCISFPFGIRVSAFFTRSHKYRLQCYYTETGTLAEKLKVMRYWKLHKYRQPAHQLYNWLTREIQALTQEADVDIVVHHLNGVIESFKRNTETLMQRTAEENRQEFRVLVSQAARPFLSGRADRLVNEIELFLASELTINAFDKVYVEHLGWECHEITKDGAEEGKVESFSTPHLYIFDEDR
;
A
#
# COMPACT_ATOMS: atom_id res chain seq x y z
N MET A 1 -24.76 42.10 -7.06
CA MET A 1 -24.24 40.84 -7.65
C MET A 1 -23.23 40.28 -6.68
N SER A 2 -23.64 39.34 -5.85
CA SER A 2 -22.77 38.69 -4.86
C SER A 2 -22.67 37.23 -5.25
N PHE A 3 -21.48 36.79 -5.68
CA PHE A 3 -21.19 35.38 -5.92
C PHE A 3 -20.90 34.73 -4.58
N GLY A 4 -21.83 33.91 -4.09
CA GLY A 4 -21.63 33.04 -2.95
C GLY A 4 -20.69 31.90 -3.35
N ILE A 5 -19.53 31.82 -2.71
CA ILE A 5 -18.66 30.65 -2.76
C ILE A 5 -19.36 29.57 -1.95
N GLY A 6 -19.99 28.61 -2.65
CA GLY A 6 -20.53 27.41 -2.04
C GLY A 6 -19.41 26.59 -1.38
N PRO A 7 -19.71 25.85 -0.30
CA PRO A 7 -18.68 25.09 0.42
C PRO A 7 -18.13 23.98 -0.48
N PHE A 8 -16.81 23.86 -0.49
CA PHE A 8 -16.10 22.73 -1.06
C PHE A 8 -16.64 21.44 -0.42
N PHE A 9 -17.31 20.62 -1.23
CA PHE A 9 -17.70 19.28 -0.86
C PHE A 9 -16.42 18.42 -0.84
N VAL A 10 -15.80 18.30 0.34
CA VAL A 10 -14.78 17.27 0.57
C VAL A 10 -15.54 15.95 0.65
N PRO A 11 -15.38 15.00 -0.29
CA PRO A 11 -16.06 13.73 -0.17
C PRO A 11 -15.43 12.99 1.00
N SER A 12 -16.19 12.80 2.07
CA SER A 12 -15.84 11.88 3.15
C SER A 12 -15.88 10.46 2.57
N TYR A 13 -14.75 10.00 2.04
CA TYR A 13 -14.61 8.60 1.64
C TYR A 13 -14.48 7.76 2.91
N GLN A 14 -15.62 7.35 3.46
CA GLN A 14 -15.68 6.18 4.33
C GLN A 14 -14.97 5.03 3.61
N CYS A 15 -14.18 4.24 4.36
CA CYS A 15 -13.54 3.03 3.86
C CYS A 15 -14.52 2.28 2.96
N ILE A 16 -14.25 2.21 1.66
CA ILE A 16 -15.16 1.62 0.69
C ILE A 16 -15.42 0.18 1.15
N SER A 17 -16.65 -0.11 1.55
CA SER A 17 -17.12 -1.47 1.81
C SER A 17 -16.91 -2.26 0.52
N PHE A 18 -15.92 -3.17 0.52
CA PHE A 18 -15.68 -4.05 -0.62
C PHE A 18 -16.98 -4.80 -0.94
N PRO A 19 -17.42 -4.85 -2.21
CA PRO A 19 -18.50 -5.72 -2.60
C PRO A 19 -18.01 -7.17 -2.55
N PHE A 20 -18.78 -7.99 -1.84
CA PHE A 20 -18.89 -9.45 -1.99
C PHE A 20 -17.73 -10.37 -1.53
N GLY A 21 -18.02 -11.18 -0.51
CA GLY A 21 -17.83 -12.63 -0.60
C GLY A 21 -16.41 -13.20 -0.56
N ILE A 22 -15.38 -12.42 -0.22
CA ILE A 22 -14.03 -12.96 -0.04
C ILE A 22 -13.94 -13.61 1.35
N ARG A 23 -13.63 -14.92 1.41
CA ARG A 23 -13.27 -15.60 2.65
C ARG A 23 -12.05 -14.89 3.25
N VAL A 24 -12.30 -13.98 4.19
CA VAL A 24 -11.24 -13.38 5.01
C VAL A 24 -10.63 -14.53 5.81
N SER A 25 -9.46 -15.00 5.41
CA SER A 25 -8.68 -15.92 6.23
C SER A 25 -8.39 -15.23 7.56
N ALA A 26 -8.34 -15.97 8.68
CA ALA A 26 -8.05 -15.40 10.00
C ALA A 26 -6.72 -14.58 10.04
N PHE A 27 -5.86 -14.81 9.05
CA PHE A 27 -4.60 -14.11 8.83
C PHE A 27 -4.77 -12.68 8.23
N PHE A 28 -5.81 -12.43 7.43
CA PHE A 28 -5.92 -11.20 6.64
C PHE A 28 -6.40 -10.01 7.49
N THR A 29 -5.44 -9.39 8.19
CA THR A 29 -5.66 -8.28 9.12
C THR A 29 -6.19 -6.99 8.47
N ARG A 30 -6.61 -6.04 9.31
CA ARG A 30 -7.01 -4.68 8.88
C ARG A 30 -5.92 -3.98 8.06
N SER A 31 -4.65 -4.13 8.44
CA SER A 31 -3.52 -3.53 7.72
C SER A 31 -3.39 -4.07 6.28
N HIS A 32 -3.65 -5.35 6.06
CA HIS A 32 -3.66 -5.93 4.71
C HIS A 32 -4.81 -5.38 3.86
N LYS A 33 -6.02 -5.27 4.44
CA LYS A 33 -7.19 -4.67 3.76
C LYS A 33 -6.93 -3.23 3.36
N TYR A 34 -6.43 -2.43 4.31
CA TYR A 34 -6.06 -1.04 4.08
C TYR A 34 -5.05 -0.91 2.92
N ARG A 35 -3.98 -1.70 2.95
CA ARG A 35 -2.97 -1.65 1.88
C ARG A 35 -3.53 -2.08 0.54
N LEU A 36 -4.35 -3.13 0.48
CA LEU A 36 -5.00 -3.53 -0.76
C LEU A 36 -5.89 -2.41 -1.33
N GLN A 37 -6.58 -1.63 -0.50
CA GLN A 37 -7.35 -0.46 -0.95
C GLN A 37 -6.46 0.61 -1.61
N CYS A 38 -5.26 0.86 -1.08
CA CYS A 38 -4.33 1.84 -1.66
C CYS A 38 -3.88 1.49 -3.10
N TYR A 39 -3.97 0.23 -3.54
CA TYR A 39 -3.66 -0.16 -4.92
C TYR A 39 -4.75 0.24 -5.91
N TYR A 40 -5.97 0.51 -5.43
CA TYR A 40 -7.10 0.94 -6.25
C TYR A 40 -7.29 2.47 -6.26
N THR A 41 -6.50 3.22 -5.49
CA THR A 41 -6.52 4.69 -5.47
C THR A 41 -5.43 5.29 -6.37
N GLU A 42 -5.66 6.49 -6.91
CA GLU A 42 -4.61 7.20 -7.65
C GLU A 42 -3.50 7.70 -6.71
N THR A 43 -2.24 7.45 -7.04
CA THR A 43 -1.06 7.84 -6.25
C THR A 43 -0.25 8.98 -6.87
N GLY A 44 -0.81 9.64 -7.90
CA GLY A 44 -0.06 10.50 -8.83
C GLY A 44 0.78 11.59 -8.17
N THR A 45 0.30 12.20 -7.09
CA THR A 45 1.01 13.30 -6.41
C THR A 45 1.92 12.83 -5.25
N LEU A 46 1.85 11.56 -4.84
CA LEU A 46 2.73 11.02 -3.80
C LEU A 46 4.19 10.92 -4.27
N ALA A 47 4.42 10.61 -5.55
CA ALA A 47 5.78 10.50 -6.09
C ALA A 47 6.55 11.82 -5.98
N GLU A 48 5.85 12.95 -6.17
CA GLU A 48 6.40 14.29 -5.99
C GLU A 48 6.57 14.63 -4.52
N LYS A 49 5.55 14.36 -3.68
CA LYS A 49 5.59 14.59 -2.21
C LYS A 49 6.78 13.85 -1.56
N LEU A 50 6.99 12.59 -1.93
CA LEU A 50 8.07 11.73 -1.45
C LEU A 50 9.39 11.91 -2.22
N LYS A 51 9.43 12.84 -3.18
CA LYS A 51 10.64 13.24 -3.92
C LYS A 51 11.38 12.04 -4.53
N VAL A 52 10.65 11.12 -5.17
CA VAL A 52 11.20 9.88 -5.77
C VAL A 52 12.39 10.16 -6.69
N MET A 53 12.31 11.17 -7.56
CA MET A 53 13.44 11.51 -8.44
C MET A 53 14.67 12.01 -7.68
N ARG A 54 14.50 12.65 -6.51
CA ARG A 54 15.63 13.07 -5.67
C ARG A 54 16.34 11.87 -5.06
N TYR A 55 15.60 10.82 -4.67
CA TYR A 55 16.17 9.57 -4.18
C TYR A 55 17.11 8.92 -5.23
N TRP A 56 16.67 8.86 -6.48
CA TRP A 56 17.48 8.35 -7.60
C TRP A 56 18.71 9.20 -7.88
N LYS A 57 18.54 10.54 -7.96
CA LYS A 57 19.64 11.48 -8.22
C LYS A 57 20.71 11.52 -7.13
N LEU A 58 20.32 11.26 -5.89
CA LEU A 58 21.25 11.17 -4.75
C LEU A 58 21.84 9.76 -4.56
N HIS A 59 21.52 8.82 -5.45
CA HIS A 59 21.95 7.42 -5.38
C HIS A 59 21.63 6.75 -4.03
N LYS A 60 20.52 7.16 -3.39
CA LYS A 60 20.11 6.65 -2.08
C LYS A 60 19.70 5.19 -2.10
N TYR A 61 19.42 4.63 -3.27
CA TYR A 61 19.17 3.19 -3.46
C TYR A 61 20.31 2.29 -3.00
N ARG A 62 21.54 2.81 -2.88
CA ARG A 62 22.68 2.05 -2.34
C ARG A 62 22.59 1.80 -0.83
N GLN A 63 21.74 2.53 -0.12
CA GLN A 63 21.60 2.39 1.32
C GLN A 63 20.79 1.13 1.67
N PRO A 64 21.11 0.47 2.80
CA PRO A 64 20.32 -0.65 3.27
C PRO A 64 18.90 -0.19 3.62
N ALA A 65 17.91 -0.97 3.20
CA ALA A 65 16.50 -0.70 3.48
C ALA A 65 15.97 -1.75 4.46
N HIS A 66 16.27 -1.58 5.76
CA HIS A 66 16.00 -2.60 6.79
C HIS A 66 14.53 -2.98 6.94
N GLN A 67 13.61 -2.12 6.51
CA GLN A 67 12.16 -2.37 6.56
C GLN A 67 11.60 -2.96 5.26
N LEU A 68 12.39 -3.00 4.17
CA LEU A 68 11.91 -3.41 2.85
C LEU A 68 11.38 -4.84 2.85
N TYR A 69 12.07 -5.77 3.51
CA TYR A 69 11.63 -7.17 3.56
C TYR A 69 10.25 -7.30 4.22
N ASN A 70 10.10 -6.75 5.44
CA ASN A 70 8.84 -6.80 6.18
C ASN A 70 7.70 -6.05 5.47
N TRP A 71 8.03 -4.91 4.84
CA TRP A 71 7.07 -4.17 4.04
C TRP A 71 6.63 -5.01 2.82
N LEU A 72 7.56 -5.58 2.07
CA LEU A 72 7.28 -6.46 0.93
C LEU A 72 6.40 -7.64 1.36
N THR A 73 6.71 -8.30 2.48
CA THR A 73 5.88 -9.38 3.02
C THR A 73 4.43 -8.97 3.14
N ARG A 74 4.17 -7.83 3.79
CA ARG A 74 2.80 -7.30 3.95
C ARG A 74 2.14 -6.97 2.62
N GLU A 75 2.87 -6.36 1.68
CA GLU A 75 2.33 -5.98 0.38
C GLU A 75 1.99 -7.20 -0.48
N ILE A 76 2.87 -8.20 -0.52
CA ILE A 76 2.60 -9.44 -1.26
C ILE A 76 1.42 -10.18 -0.63
N GLN A 77 1.38 -10.30 0.70
CA GLN A 77 0.24 -10.89 1.42
C GLN A 77 -1.06 -10.14 1.12
N ALA A 78 -1.04 -8.81 1.08
CA ALA A 78 -2.22 -8.00 0.74
C ALA A 78 -2.69 -8.25 -0.70
N LEU A 79 -1.75 -8.38 -1.64
CA LEU A 79 -2.05 -8.56 -3.06
C LEU A 79 -2.48 -9.99 -3.41
N THR A 80 -1.77 -11.01 -2.92
CA THR A 80 -2.09 -12.42 -3.20
C THR A 80 -3.21 -12.95 -2.31
N GLN A 81 -3.43 -12.32 -1.15
CA GLN A 81 -4.32 -12.82 -0.08
C GLN A 81 -3.88 -14.18 0.48
N GLU A 82 -2.60 -14.50 0.35
CA GLU A 82 -1.95 -15.71 0.86
C GLU A 82 -1.03 -15.36 2.03
N ALA A 83 -0.94 -16.24 3.03
CA ALA A 83 -0.08 -16.03 4.19
C ALA A 83 1.39 -16.39 3.91
N ASP A 84 1.60 -17.52 3.22
CA ASP A 84 2.93 -18.02 2.86
C ASP A 84 3.41 -17.36 1.56
N VAL A 85 4.26 -16.33 1.72
CA VAL A 85 4.78 -15.53 0.61
C VAL A 85 6.31 -15.47 0.62
N ASP A 86 6.97 -16.20 1.52
CA ASP A 86 8.40 -16.00 1.82
C ASP A 86 9.27 -16.24 0.59
N ILE A 87 8.92 -17.23 -0.25
CA ILE A 87 9.64 -17.51 -1.50
C ILE A 87 9.56 -16.30 -2.45
N VAL A 88 8.37 -15.71 -2.60
CA VAL A 88 8.13 -14.57 -3.48
C VAL A 88 8.86 -13.33 -2.96
N VAL A 89 8.75 -13.06 -1.66
CA VAL A 89 9.41 -11.93 -1.00
C VAL A 89 10.91 -12.06 -1.10
N HIS A 90 11.46 -13.25 -0.82
CA HIS A 90 12.89 -13.50 -0.91
C HIS A 90 13.41 -13.30 -2.34
N HIS A 91 12.68 -13.78 -3.34
CA HIS A 91 13.03 -13.57 -4.74
C HIS A 91 13.07 -12.07 -5.10
N LEU A 92 12.02 -11.31 -4.78
CA LEU A 92 11.94 -9.88 -5.08
C LEU A 92 13.01 -9.08 -4.33
N ASN A 93 13.18 -9.34 -3.04
CA ASN A 93 14.22 -8.70 -2.23
C ASN A 93 15.62 -9.03 -2.77
N GLY A 94 15.85 -10.27 -3.21
CA GLY A 94 17.09 -10.69 -3.86
C GLY A 94 17.38 -9.92 -5.16
N VAL A 95 16.37 -9.74 -6.01
CA VAL A 95 16.49 -8.93 -7.24
C VAL A 95 16.84 -7.47 -6.92
N ILE A 96 16.15 -6.88 -5.93
CA ILE A 96 16.41 -5.50 -5.49
C ILE A 96 17.84 -5.36 -4.92
N GLU A 97 18.25 -6.25 -4.03
CA GLU A 97 19.58 -6.20 -3.43
C GLU A 97 20.68 -6.49 -4.45
N SER A 98 20.44 -7.39 -5.41
CA SER A 98 21.36 -7.64 -6.52
C SER A 98 21.54 -6.40 -7.39
N PHE A 99 20.43 -5.69 -7.70
CA PHE A 99 20.50 -4.42 -8.42
C PHE A 99 21.39 -3.42 -7.66
N LYS A 100 21.16 -3.21 -6.36
CA LYS A 100 21.92 -2.27 -5.53
C LYS A 100 23.43 -2.56 -5.49
N ARG A 101 23.81 -3.83 -5.56
CA ARG A 101 25.22 -4.27 -5.53
C ARG A 101 25.95 -4.04 -6.85
N ASN A 102 25.24 -3.88 -7.97
CA ASN A 102 25.83 -3.72 -9.30
C ASN A 102 26.38 -2.30 -9.54
N THR A 103 27.30 -1.88 -8.68
CA THR A 103 27.71 -0.49 -8.51
C THR A 103 28.39 0.08 -9.76
N GLU A 104 29.17 -0.73 -10.48
CA GLU A 104 29.95 -0.30 -11.65
C GLU A 104 29.06 0.15 -12.81
N THR A 105 28.07 -0.66 -13.20
CA THR A 105 27.13 -0.28 -14.25
C THR A 105 26.20 0.86 -13.82
N LEU A 106 25.87 0.96 -12.53
CA LEU A 106 24.98 2.01 -12.04
C LEU A 106 25.67 3.39 -11.99
N MET A 107 27.00 3.44 -11.82
CA MET A 107 27.77 4.69 -11.86
C MET A 107 27.90 5.27 -13.28
N GLN A 108 27.82 4.42 -14.31
CA GLN A 108 27.94 4.84 -15.71
C GLN A 108 26.61 5.37 -16.30
N ARG A 109 25.49 5.12 -15.63
CA ARG A 109 24.15 5.43 -16.07
C ARG A 109 23.59 6.67 -15.39
N THR A 110 22.66 7.32 -16.07
CA THR A 110 21.84 8.41 -15.50
C THR A 110 20.88 7.87 -14.44
N ALA A 111 20.36 8.77 -13.59
CA ALA A 111 19.38 8.42 -12.57
C ALA A 111 18.10 7.83 -13.19
N GLU A 112 17.70 8.35 -14.35
CA GLU A 112 16.54 7.93 -15.13
C GLU A 112 16.73 6.52 -15.74
N GLU A 113 17.90 6.22 -16.27
CA GLU A 113 18.23 4.87 -16.78
C GLU A 113 18.26 3.83 -15.66
N ASN A 114 18.91 4.16 -14.53
CA ASN A 114 18.94 3.29 -13.35
C ASN A 114 17.53 3.02 -12.81
N ARG A 115 16.70 4.07 -12.74
CA ARG A 115 15.29 3.95 -12.36
C ARG A 115 14.53 3.04 -13.31
N GLN A 116 14.70 3.22 -14.62
CA GLN A 116 13.98 2.43 -15.61
C GLN A 116 14.39 0.96 -15.57
N GLU A 117 15.69 0.67 -15.48
CA GLU A 117 16.18 -0.70 -15.35
C GLU A 117 15.65 -1.37 -14.07
N PHE A 118 15.68 -0.66 -12.94
CA PHE A 118 15.09 -1.15 -11.70
C PHE A 118 13.61 -1.52 -11.88
N ARG A 119 12.83 -0.64 -12.50
CA ARG A 119 11.40 -0.88 -12.76
C ARG A 119 11.19 -2.13 -13.62
N VAL A 120 11.99 -2.29 -14.67
CA VAL A 120 11.92 -3.46 -15.56
C VAL A 120 12.27 -4.74 -14.81
N LEU A 121 13.39 -4.78 -14.09
CA LEU A 121 13.85 -5.97 -13.36
C LEU A 121 12.83 -6.42 -12.31
N VAL A 122 12.36 -5.49 -11.48
CA VAL A 122 11.44 -5.81 -10.40
C VAL A 122 10.05 -6.17 -10.96
N SER A 123 9.57 -5.49 -12.00
CA SER A 123 8.30 -5.86 -12.66
C SER A 123 8.39 -7.26 -13.25
N GLN A 124 9.47 -7.59 -13.96
CA GLN A 124 9.68 -8.92 -14.53
C GLN A 124 9.72 -10.02 -13.46
N ALA A 125 10.38 -9.77 -12.33
CA ALA A 125 10.43 -10.69 -11.20
C ALA A 125 9.06 -10.86 -10.50
N ALA A 126 8.24 -9.80 -10.44
CA ALA A 126 6.93 -9.81 -9.79
C ALA A 126 5.80 -10.37 -10.65
N ARG A 127 5.89 -10.23 -11.97
CA ARG A 127 4.84 -10.62 -12.94
C ARG A 127 4.33 -12.06 -12.77
N PRO A 128 5.16 -13.10 -12.57
CA PRO A 128 4.67 -14.47 -12.37
C PRO A 128 3.71 -14.61 -11.20
N PHE A 129 3.83 -13.76 -10.17
CA PHE A 129 3.06 -13.84 -8.93
C PHE A 129 1.90 -12.85 -8.88
N LEU A 130 2.06 -11.67 -9.47
CA LEU A 130 1.13 -10.55 -9.33
C LEU A 130 0.41 -10.16 -10.62
N SER A 131 0.79 -10.77 -11.75
CA SER A 131 0.20 -10.50 -13.07
C SER A 131 0.18 -8.98 -13.36
N GLY A 132 -0.97 -8.42 -13.73
CA GLY A 132 -1.13 -7.00 -14.07
C GLY A 132 -0.89 -6.01 -12.91
N ARG A 133 -0.68 -6.48 -11.67
CA ARG A 133 -0.39 -5.62 -10.50
C ARG A 133 1.09 -5.38 -10.27
N ALA A 134 1.97 -6.06 -11.02
CA ALA A 134 3.43 -5.94 -10.88
C ALA A 134 3.92 -4.50 -11.09
N ASP A 135 3.46 -3.81 -12.13
CA ASP A 135 3.89 -2.43 -12.41
C ASP A 135 3.43 -1.46 -11.32
N ARG A 136 2.27 -1.72 -10.70
CA ARG A 136 1.80 -0.92 -9.57
C ARG A 136 2.62 -1.17 -8.32
N LEU A 137 2.94 -2.44 -7.99
CA LEU A 137 3.84 -2.77 -6.88
C LEU A 137 5.20 -2.07 -7.04
N VAL A 138 5.76 -2.05 -8.26
CA VAL A 138 7.02 -1.36 -8.53
C VAL A 138 6.94 0.12 -8.16
N ASN A 139 5.86 0.81 -8.52
CA ASN A 139 5.66 2.21 -8.13
C ASN A 139 5.61 2.35 -6.59
N GLU A 140 4.90 1.45 -5.90
CA GLU A 140 4.81 1.46 -4.43
C GLU A 140 6.17 1.20 -3.76
N ILE A 141 6.99 0.29 -4.32
CA ILE A 141 8.36 0.05 -3.86
C ILE A 141 9.20 1.33 -4.00
N GLU A 142 9.11 2.03 -5.14
CA GLU A 142 9.82 3.29 -5.34
C GLU A 142 9.40 4.35 -4.31
N LEU A 143 8.09 4.47 -4.04
CA LEU A 143 7.56 5.40 -3.04
C LEU A 143 8.08 5.06 -1.64
N PHE A 144 8.01 3.79 -1.25
CA PHE A 144 8.47 3.33 0.05
C PHE A 144 9.96 3.58 0.25
N LEU A 145 10.78 3.19 -0.73
CA LEU A 145 12.22 3.38 -0.69
C LEU A 145 12.63 4.86 -0.67
N ALA A 146 11.96 5.71 -1.46
CA ALA A 146 12.23 7.14 -1.49
C ALA A 146 11.79 7.86 -0.21
N SER A 147 10.79 7.32 0.50
CA SER A 147 10.28 7.92 1.74
C SER A 147 11.25 7.78 2.91
N GLU A 148 12.08 6.72 2.93
CA GLU A 148 12.94 6.36 4.07
C GLU A 148 12.15 6.20 5.39
N LEU A 149 10.83 5.96 5.30
CA LEU A 149 9.94 5.86 6.45
C LEU A 149 9.85 4.43 6.97
N THR A 150 9.47 4.31 8.24
CA THR A 150 8.97 3.04 8.77
C THR A 150 7.62 2.71 8.14
N ILE A 151 7.25 1.43 8.16
CA ILE A 151 5.96 0.94 7.63
C ILE A 151 4.78 1.77 8.17
N ASN A 152 4.74 2.00 9.49
CA ASN A 152 3.66 2.75 10.13
C ASN A 152 3.66 4.24 9.74
N ALA A 153 4.83 4.85 9.55
CA ALA A 153 4.92 6.25 9.14
C ALA A 153 4.53 6.41 7.66
N PHE A 154 4.88 5.44 6.82
CA PHE A 154 4.47 5.40 5.42
C PHE A 154 2.94 5.30 5.28
N ASP A 155 2.29 4.44 6.07
CA ASP A 155 0.83 4.32 6.07
C ASP A 155 0.16 5.64 6.47
N LYS A 156 0.71 6.38 7.46
CA LYS A 156 0.17 7.71 7.84
C LYS A 156 0.22 8.70 6.67
N VAL A 157 1.30 8.71 5.89
CA VAL A 157 1.40 9.57 4.71
C VAL A 157 0.32 9.24 3.68
N TYR A 158 -0.03 7.96 3.50
CA TYR A 158 -1.13 7.55 2.63
C TYR A 158 -2.50 8.01 3.17
N VAL A 159 -2.76 7.84 4.47
CA VAL A 159 -4.01 8.30 5.09
C VAL A 159 -4.19 9.81 4.92
N GLU A 160 -3.15 10.58 5.25
CA GLU A 160 -3.15 12.04 5.07
C GLU A 160 -3.34 12.43 3.60
N HIS A 161 -2.72 11.70 2.68
CA HIS A 161 -2.77 12.00 1.26
C HIS A 161 -4.15 11.72 0.65
N LEU A 162 -4.76 10.60 1.03
CA LEU A 162 -6.07 10.18 0.52
C LEU A 162 -7.23 10.91 1.21
N GLY A 163 -6.95 11.75 2.22
CA GLY A 163 -7.97 12.44 3.00
C GLY A 163 -8.92 11.47 3.72
N TRP A 164 -8.47 10.23 3.96
CA TRP A 164 -9.28 9.24 4.65
C TRP A 164 -9.34 9.62 6.13
N GLU A 165 -10.53 9.94 6.63
CA GLU A 165 -10.77 10.03 8.07
C GLU A 165 -10.77 8.61 8.67
N CYS A 166 -9.57 8.04 8.80
CA CYS A 166 -9.39 6.73 9.42
C CYS A 166 -9.49 6.88 10.94
N HIS A 167 -10.72 6.94 11.46
CA HIS A 167 -10.98 7.08 12.89
C HIS A 167 -10.57 5.83 13.71
N GLU A 168 -10.16 4.73 13.05
CA GLU A 168 -9.92 3.43 13.69
C GLU A 168 -8.43 3.05 13.86
N ILE A 169 -7.46 3.78 13.31
CA ILE A 169 -6.03 3.41 13.43
C ILE A 169 -5.45 3.80 14.81
N THR A 170 -6.18 4.60 15.60
CA THR A 170 -5.71 5.10 16.90
C THR A 170 -6.13 4.21 18.08
N LYS A 171 -6.81 3.08 17.87
CA LYS A 171 -7.43 2.29 18.97
C LYS A 171 -6.82 0.92 19.27
N ASP A 172 -5.65 0.56 18.75
CA ASP A 172 -4.91 -0.61 19.26
C ASP A 172 -3.85 -0.16 20.28
N GLY A 173 -4.34 0.24 21.44
CA GLY A 173 -3.51 0.69 22.56
C GLY A 173 -4.31 1.01 23.83
N ALA A 174 -5.39 0.29 24.10
CA ALA A 174 -6.03 0.26 25.42
C ALA A 174 -6.93 -0.98 25.51
N GLU A 175 -6.50 -1.98 26.25
CA GLU A 175 -7.47 -2.88 26.89
C GLU A 175 -8.30 -2.04 27.87
N GLU A 176 -9.62 -2.08 27.77
CA GLU A 176 -10.53 -2.16 28.92
C GLU A 176 -11.96 -2.38 28.44
N GLY A 177 -12.61 -3.37 29.05
CA GLY A 177 -13.93 -3.85 28.66
C GLY A 177 -15.04 -2.81 28.79
N LYS A 178 -15.98 -2.87 27.86
CA LYS A 178 -17.37 -2.47 28.14
C LYS A 178 -18.30 -3.25 27.23
N VAL A 179 -19.10 -4.11 27.85
CA VAL A 179 -20.25 -4.77 27.22
C VAL A 179 -21.26 -3.67 26.89
N GLU A 180 -21.40 -3.31 25.62
CA GLU A 180 -22.50 -2.49 25.14
C GLU A 180 -23.38 -3.35 24.22
N SER A 181 -24.60 -3.58 24.71
CA SER A 181 -25.66 -4.38 24.11
C SER A 181 -26.00 -3.88 22.70
N PHE A 182 -25.60 -4.61 21.66
CA PHE A 182 -26.14 -4.41 20.32
C PHE A 182 -27.55 -4.99 20.27
N SER A 183 -28.54 -4.09 20.28
CA SER A 183 -29.94 -4.39 20.00
C SER A 183 -30.04 -5.05 18.62
N THR A 184 -30.53 -6.29 18.59
CA THR A 184 -30.76 -7.10 17.39
C THR A 184 -31.70 -6.37 16.42
N PRO A 185 -31.31 -6.08 15.18
CA PRO A 185 -32.26 -5.59 14.18
C PRO A 185 -33.27 -6.69 13.88
N HIS A 186 -34.55 -6.40 14.06
CA HIS A 186 -35.66 -7.30 13.80
C HIS A 186 -35.62 -7.85 12.36
N LEU A 187 -35.65 -9.18 12.25
CA LEU A 187 -35.94 -9.89 11.01
C LEU A 187 -37.38 -9.57 10.60
N TYR A 188 -37.55 -8.83 9.51
CA TYR A 188 -38.84 -8.70 8.82
C TYR A 188 -39.00 -9.94 7.93
N ILE A 189 -39.79 -10.90 8.40
CA ILE A 189 -40.23 -12.05 7.61
C ILE A 189 -41.33 -11.52 6.68
N PHE A 190 -41.14 -11.66 5.37
CA PHE A 190 -42.24 -11.50 4.42
C PHE A 190 -43.11 -12.75 4.50
N ASP A 191 -44.33 -12.59 5.00
CA ASP A 191 -45.43 -13.52 4.73
C ASP A 191 -45.79 -13.39 3.25
N GLU A 192 -45.59 -14.47 2.48
CA GLU A 192 -46.16 -14.63 1.15
C GLU A 192 -47.27 -15.67 1.23
N ASP A 193 -48.52 -15.19 1.24
CA ASP A 193 -49.71 -16.00 1.02
C ASP A 193 -49.68 -16.60 -0.39
N ARG A 194 -49.68 -17.94 -0.50
CA ARG A 194 -50.45 -18.68 -1.50
C ARG A 194 -50.53 -20.18 -1.23
#